data_AF-A0A6J8APG9-F1
#
_entry.id   AF-A0A6J8APG9-F1
#
_cell.length_a   1.000
_cell.length_b   1.000
_cell.length_c   1.000
_cell.angle_alpha   90.00
_cell.angle_beta   90.00
_cell.angle_gamma   90.00
#
_symmetry.space_group_name_H-M   'P 1'
#
loop_
_entity.id
_entity.type
_entity.pdbx_description
1 polymer ?
#
loop_
_entity_poly.entity_id
_entity_poly.type
_entity_poly.pdbx_seq_one_letter_code
_entity_poly.pdbx_strand_id
1 'polypeptide(L)'
;MVGLSETIILRLSRVGFTLKTTVDDGKSVISRAGRVSKEYTGKGIAGIMLKWVDKGGPLYRPEVLCHKTTRHRTLSPLLQLINKGTYNKTLEQHIVIRNENPSLKADSIDEKVLSEILASTDHKQYLFPGDEIVVDFVPYRAIKSNTPLIMMSEYILIRGTSSKGTSLTFLDSAVEEFGFKRTGSYGTGLIGFTLITTVDDGRSVVTRAVRVSKEYAGKGNARIMLQWLDKEGPLHRPEVVKKINIDSTLITLKLFILSGIKVVLVYVYGIESNTVHTTKQQKSTFEFILQFLRHPIPVNVITMDNNIRCKRVTKEDYEKVMAVFPPSEIYYGSDYLSDNFHMLIDMPNNEMYAAVIGDTFVGFTLMTTVDDGKSVVTRAGRVSKEYAGKGIAGIMLKWMDKGGPLYRPEVLWHKTTGSRTHSPLLQLINKGTYNKTLEQDFRFYDTHNGTLQTKYNVIKNKSPSLKAEYIDVNLFGQVLASTDHKQYLFPEDEIVVENIPYRAIKSNAPLIISKRTTVVVSDLNCPKRALLSVSNFHQAPIGMFFNFNVYGCLSENIKEHLIFHFAKFLCRPMSQYILLRGISSKGTSWTFLDSAVEELGFKRTEFYGTGLVSVRRRILSKL
;
A
#
# COMPACT_ATOMS: atom_id res chain seq x y z
N MET A 1 3.86 16.49 -12.43
CA MET A 1 2.77 16.08 -11.53
C MET A 1 3.38 15.35 -10.34
N VAL A 2 3.56 16.05 -9.21
CA VAL A 2 4.02 15.45 -7.96
C VAL A 2 2.82 15.49 -7.02
N GLY A 3 2.13 14.35 -6.87
CA GLY A 3 1.07 14.20 -5.88
C GLY A 3 1.70 13.79 -4.55
N LEU A 4 1.77 14.72 -3.60
CA LEU A 4 2.08 14.41 -2.21
C LEU A 4 0.77 14.02 -1.51
N SER A 5 0.65 12.76 -1.07
CA SER A 5 -0.50 12.30 -0.30
C SER A 5 -0.30 12.61 1.19
N GLU A 6 -1.19 13.41 1.78
CA GLU A 6 -1.31 13.53 3.23
C GLU A 6 -1.78 12.20 3.83
N THR A 7 -1.12 11.72 4.88
CA THR A 7 -1.55 10.52 5.63
C THR A 7 -2.27 10.95 6.90
N ILE A 8 -3.58 10.74 6.94
CA ILE A 8 -4.42 10.94 8.13
C ILE A 8 -4.60 9.59 8.82
N ILE A 9 -4.14 9.46 10.07
CA ILE A 9 -4.34 8.25 10.88
C ILE A 9 -5.42 8.53 11.93
N LEU A 10 -6.58 7.90 11.75
CA LEU A 10 -7.69 7.89 12.70
C LEU A 10 -7.64 6.60 13.53
N ARG A 11 -7.46 6.72 14.85
CA ARG A 11 -7.62 5.59 15.78
C ARG A 11 -8.87 5.81 16.63
N LEU A 12 -9.88 4.98 16.39
CA LEU A 12 -11.12 4.94 17.16
C LEU A 12 -10.97 3.92 18.29
N SER A 13 -11.34 4.31 19.51
CA SER A 13 -11.56 3.39 20.63
C SER A 13 -12.93 3.66 21.23
N ARG A 14 -13.46 2.72 22.03
CA ARG A 14 -14.73 2.93 22.76
C ARG A 14 -14.71 4.11 23.74
N VAL A 15 -13.53 4.63 24.11
CA VAL A 15 -13.37 5.63 25.18
C VAL A 15 -13.10 7.04 24.61
N GLY A 16 -12.59 7.15 23.39
CA GLY A 16 -12.31 8.41 22.69
C GLY A 16 -11.43 8.20 21.45
N PHE A 17 -11.12 9.29 20.73
CA PHE A 17 -10.21 9.26 19.58
C PHE A 17 -9.09 10.29 19.73
N THR A 18 -8.07 10.22 18.89
CA THR A 18 -7.01 11.23 18.77
C THR A 18 -6.62 11.33 17.30
N LEU A 19 -6.44 12.54 16.79
CA LEU A 19 -6.05 12.79 15.39
C LEU A 19 -4.60 13.25 15.35
N LYS A 20 -3.80 12.62 14.49
CA LYS A 20 -2.40 12.97 14.28
C LYS A 20 -2.22 13.30 12.79
N THR A 21 -1.71 14.49 12.51
CA THR A 21 -1.39 14.95 11.16
C THR A 21 0.09 15.30 11.08
N THR A 22 0.76 14.82 10.05
CA THR A 22 2.16 15.17 9.75
C THR A 22 2.14 16.29 8.73
N VAL A 23 2.83 17.40 9.00
CA VAL A 23 2.87 18.58 8.11
C VAL A 23 4.32 18.93 7.85
N ASP A 24 4.63 19.41 6.64
CA ASP A 24 5.96 19.77 6.13
C ASP A 24 6.98 18.62 6.16
N ASP A 25 7.38 18.14 4.97
CA ASP A 25 8.55 17.30 4.67
C ASP A 25 8.87 16.14 5.67
N GLY A 26 7.86 15.68 6.42
CA GLY A 26 7.96 14.65 7.44
C GLY A 26 8.50 15.09 8.81
N LYS A 27 8.71 16.39 9.07
CA LYS A 27 9.43 16.89 10.26
C LYS A 27 8.54 17.45 11.37
N SER A 28 7.30 17.86 11.08
CA SER A 28 6.39 18.41 12.09
C SER A 28 5.16 17.54 12.31
N VAL A 29 4.75 17.39 13.58
CA VAL A 29 3.61 16.57 13.99
C VAL A 29 2.64 17.41 14.81
N ILE A 30 1.41 17.53 14.32
CA ILE A 30 0.31 18.17 15.03
C ILE A 30 -0.61 17.09 15.61
N SER A 31 -0.74 17.09 16.93
CA SER A 31 -1.66 16.22 17.67
C SER A 31 -2.89 17.02 18.10
N ARG A 32 -4.09 16.60 17.70
CA ARG A 32 -5.34 17.18 18.23
C ARG A 32 -5.83 16.37 19.43
N ALA A 33 -6.17 17.04 20.53
CA ALA A 33 -6.86 16.40 21.65
C ALA A 33 -8.28 15.99 21.19
N GLY A 34 -8.57 14.70 21.16
CA GLY A 34 -9.90 14.22 20.77
C GLY A 34 -10.89 14.17 21.93
N ARG A 35 -12.15 13.91 21.58
CA ARG A 35 -13.27 13.84 22.54
C ARG A 35 -13.25 12.52 23.29
N VAL A 36 -13.37 12.60 24.61
CA VAL A 36 -13.62 11.46 25.50
C VAL A 36 -15.14 11.31 25.66
N SER A 37 -15.63 10.07 25.75
CA SER A 37 -17.06 9.81 25.99
C SER A 37 -17.50 10.42 27.35
N LYS A 38 -18.76 10.85 27.44
CA LYS A 38 -19.31 11.57 28.62
C LYS A 38 -19.14 10.79 29.94
N GLU A 39 -19.11 9.46 29.85
CA GLU A 39 -18.90 8.53 30.98
C GLU A 39 -17.48 8.58 31.58
N TYR A 40 -16.52 9.10 30.81
CA TYR A 40 -15.10 9.15 31.14
C TYR A 40 -14.57 10.60 31.26
N THR A 41 -15.42 11.60 31.02
CA THR A 41 -15.11 13.00 31.29
C THR A 41 -14.85 13.21 32.79
N GLY A 42 -13.69 13.79 33.13
CA GLY A 42 -13.28 14.02 34.52
C GLY A 42 -12.50 12.87 35.17
N LYS A 43 -12.39 11.69 34.52
CA LYS A 43 -11.69 10.51 35.07
C LYS A 43 -10.20 10.42 34.70
N GLY A 44 -9.56 11.55 34.36
CA GLY A 44 -8.12 11.59 34.00
C GLY A 44 -7.73 10.94 32.67
N ILE A 45 -8.65 10.29 31.96
CA ILE A 45 -8.41 9.53 30.72
C ILE A 45 -7.77 10.37 29.61
N ALA A 46 -8.18 11.63 29.44
CA ALA A 46 -7.56 12.53 28.45
C ALA A 46 -6.07 12.77 28.75
N GLY A 47 -5.69 12.86 30.03
CA GLY A 47 -4.29 13.00 30.44
C GLY A 47 -3.47 11.72 30.26
N ILE A 48 -4.10 10.55 30.41
CA ILE A 48 -3.47 9.25 30.13
C ILE A 48 -3.23 9.08 28.62
N MET A 49 -4.20 9.46 27.78
CA MET A 49 -4.07 9.42 26.32
C MET A 49 -2.95 10.35 25.82
N LEU A 50 -2.81 11.54 26.40
CA LEU A 50 -1.72 12.48 26.08
C LEU A 50 -0.35 11.94 26.55
N LYS A 51 -0.25 11.42 27.78
CA LYS A 51 0.99 10.79 28.30
C LYS A 51 1.42 9.56 27.51
N TRP A 52 0.48 8.81 26.92
CA TRP A 52 0.78 7.66 26.07
C TRP A 52 1.35 8.07 24.70
N VAL A 53 0.95 9.22 24.17
CA VAL A 53 1.54 9.82 22.97
C VAL A 53 2.98 10.27 23.25
N ASP A 54 3.26 10.82 24.44
CA ASP A 54 4.60 11.29 24.84
C ASP A 54 5.60 10.16 25.15
N LYS A 55 5.13 8.98 25.61
CA LYS A 55 6.01 7.86 26.02
C LYS A 55 6.36 6.86 24.90
N GLY A 56 6.25 7.25 23.64
CA GLY A 56 6.80 6.47 22.52
C GLY A 56 5.96 5.26 22.09
N GLY A 57 4.71 5.51 21.65
CA GLY A 57 4.01 4.55 20.78
C GLY A 57 4.84 4.24 19.51
N PRO A 58 4.53 3.15 18.76
CA PRO A 58 5.45 2.40 17.89
C PRO A 58 6.04 3.10 16.65
N LEU A 59 6.03 4.44 16.59
CA LEU A 59 6.66 5.27 15.57
C LEU A 59 7.29 6.53 16.20
N TYR A 60 8.12 6.37 17.24
CA TYR A 60 8.94 7.45 17.77
C TYR A 60 10.22 7.59 16.95
N ARG A 61 10.51 8.80 16.43
CA ARG A 61 11.83 9.19 15.91
C ARG A 61 12.37 10.35 16.77
N PRO A 62 13.67 10.41 17.10
CA PRO A 62 14.19 11.33 18.11
C PRO A 62 14.30 12.81 17.69
N GLU A 63 13.98 13.17 16.45
CA GLU A 63 14.41 14.44 15.83
C GLU A 63 13.31 15.53 15.73
N VAL A 64 12.24 15.45 16.52
CA VAL A 64 11.12 16.43 16.46
C VAL A 64 11.44 17.69 17.29
N LEU A 65 11.62 18.83 16.63
CA LEU A 65 12.08 20.10 17.23
C LEU A 65 10.98 21.04 17.80
N CYS A 66 9.67 20.79 17.60
CA CYS A 66 8.61 21.63 18.18
C CYS A 66 7.24 20.92 18.24
N HIS A 67 6.47 21.09 19.32
CA HIS A 67 5.11 20.57 19.47
C HIS A 67 4.10 21.70 19.77
N LYS A 68 2.95 21.75 19.06
CA LYS A 68 1.92 22.81 19.19
C LYS A 68 0.50 22.22 19.25
N THR A 69 -0.38 22.81 20.07
CA THR A 69 -1.77 22.38 20.30
C THR A 69 -2.78 23.53 20.13
N THR A 70 -3.91 23.28 19.46
CA THR A 70 -5.02 24.26 19.27
C THR A 70 -6.18 24.03 20.25
N ARG A 71 -6.81 25.12 20.72
CA ARG A 71 -7.84 25.12 21.78
C ARG A 71 -9.28 24.97 21.26
N HIS A 72 -10.13 24.31 22.04
CA HIS A 72 -11.59 24.47 22.03
C HIS A 72 -12.08 24.88 23.44
N ARG A 73 -13.00 25.86 23.51
CA ARG A 73 -13.66 26.30 24.76
C ARG A 73 -14.56 25.20 25.32
N THR A 74 -14.06 24.45 26.29
CA THR A 74 -14.74 23.98 27.52
C THR A 74 -13.85 22.92 28.13
N LEU A 75 -13.01 23.26 29.11
CA LEU A 75 -12.41 22.33 30.09
C LEU A 75 -11.63 23.14 31.15
N SER A 76 -12.20 23.22 32.35
CA SER A 76 -11.65 23.86 33.57
C SER A 76 -10.30 23.30 34.10
N PRO A 77 -9.89 22.03 33.87
CA PRO A 77 -8.64 21.51 34.44
C PRO A 77 -7.34 22.09 33.85
N LEU A 78 -7.35 22.58 32.59
CA LEU A 78 -6.14 23.12 31.95
C LEU A 78 -5.78 24.52 32.47
N LEU A 79 -6.76 25.27 32.97
CA LEU A 79 -6.57 26.57 33.61
C LEU A 79 -5.81 26.47 34.95
N GLN A 80 -5.95 25.35 35.67
CA GLN A 80 -5.19 25.09 36.89
C GLN A 80 -3.70 24.79 36.62
N LEU A 81 -3.36 24.27 35.44
CA LEU A 81 -1.98 24.00 35.04
C LEU A 81 -1.28 25.25 34.49
N ILE A 82 -2.03 26.16 33.85
CA ILE A 82 -1.51 27.45 33.39
C ILE A 82 -1.23 28.40 34.58
N ASN A 83 -2.09 28.40 35.60
CA ASN A 83 -1.88 29.19 36.82
C ASN A 83 -0.71 28.70 37.69
N LYS A 84 -0.15 27.51 37.39
CA LYS A 84 1.07 26.97 38.01
C LYS A 84 2.35 27.26 37.20
N GLY A 85 2.28 28.13 36.19
CA GLY A 85 3.46 28.63 35.46
C GLY A 85 4.05 27.68 34.42
N THR A 86 3.35 26.62 34.00
CA THR A 86 3.93 25.59 33.12
C THR A 86 3.76 25.84 31.60
N TYR A 87 3.06 26.90 31.18
CA TYR A 87 2.87 27.24 29.76
C TYR A 87 2.78 28.76 29.51
N ASN A 88 3.45 29.25 28.46
CA ASN A 88 3.39 30.66 28.03
C ASN A 88 2.09 31.01 27.30
N LYS A 89 1.62 32.25 27.50
CA LYS A 89 0.36 32.83 26.99
C LYS A 89 0.63 33.64 25.72
N THR A 90 -0.12 33.40 24.64
CA THR A 90 -0.10 34.26 23.44
C THR A 90 -1.52 34.63 23.01
N LEU A 91 -1.63 35.85 22.47
CA LEU A 91 -2.77 36.76 22.31
C LEU A 91 -4.03 36.26 21.57
N GLU A 92 -5.20 36.83 21.92
CA GLU A 92 -6.42 36.87 21.10
C GLU A 92 -6.37 38.10 20.16
N GLN A 93 -6.75 37.96 18.89
CA GLN A 93 -7.18 39.07 18.03
C GLN A 93 -8.37 38.65 17.16
N HIS A 94 -9.39 39.51 17.14
CA HIS A 94 -10.52 39.48 16.21
C HIS A 94 -10.31 40.60 15.19
N ILE A 95 -10.38 40.31 13.89
CA ILE A 95 -10.42 41.34 12.84
C ILE A 95 -11.84 41.41 12.29
N VAL A 96 -12.45 42.59 12.43
CA VAL A 96 -13.71 42.98 11.78
C VAL A 96 -13.32 43.86 10.59
N ILE A 97 -13.58 43.41 9.37
CA ILE A 97 -13.47 44.26 8.18
C ILE A 97 -14.86 44.88 7.96
N ARG A 98 -14.98 46.19 8.22
CA ARG A 98 -16.09 47.01 7.72
C ARG A 98 -15.73 47.46 6.31
N ASN A 99 -16.63 47.28 5.35
CA ASN A 99 -16.53 47.92 4.04
C ASN A 99 -17.59 49.02 3.98
N GLU A 100 -17.17 50.28 3.83
CA GLU A 100 -18.04 51.46 3.84
C GLU A 100 -18.35 51.98 2.41
N ASN A 101 -18.07 51.22 1.35
CA ASN A 101 -18.30 51.66 -0.02
C ASN A 101 -19.10 50.64 -0.86
N PRO A 102 -20.35 50.93 -1.28
CA PRO A 102 -21.25 49.95 -1.92
C PRO A 102 -21.01 49.71 -3.43
N SER A 103 -19.96 50.27 -4.02
CA SER A 103 -19.74 50.21 -5.48
C SER A 103 -18.64 49.25 -5.97
N LEU A 104 -18.00 48.47 -5.08
CA LEU A 104 -16.99 47.49 -5.47
C LEU A 104 -17.64 46.15 -5.85
N LYS A 105 -17.62 45.83 -7.15
CA LYS A 105 -17.88 44.47 -7.65
C LYS A 105 -16.73 43.56 -7.21
N ALA A 106 -17.06 42.40 -6.65
CA ALA A 106 -16.07 41.37 -6.37
C ALA A 106 -15.82 40.56 -7.66
N ASP A 107 -14.68 40.80 -8.31
CA ASP A 107 -14.20 39.94 -9.39
C ASP A 107 -13.55 38.67 -8.82
N SER A 108 -13.64 37.56 -9.56
CA SER A 108 -12.97 36.31 -9.21
C SER A 108 -11.45 36.50 -9.21
N ILE A 109 -10.78 36.18 -8.10
CA ILE A 109 -9.31 36.20 -8.01
C ILE A 109 -8.77 34.94 -8.69
N ASP A 110 -7.98 35.10 -9.75
CA ASP A 110 -7.30 33.98 -10.39
C ASP A 110 -5.98 33.62 -9.68
N GLU A 111 -5.38 32.49 -10.07
CA GLU A 111 -4.14 31.98 -9.46
C GLU A 111 -2.97 32.96 -9.60
N LYS A 112 -2.94 33.75 -10.69
CA LYS A 112 -1.88 34.72 -10.93
C LYS A 112 -1.99 35.89 -9.95
N VAL A 113 -3.19 36.45 -9.79
CA VAL A 113 -3.45 37.55 -8.87
C VAL A 113 -3.21 37.13 -7.42
N LEU A 114 -3.68 35.94 -7.01
CA LEU A 114 -3.41 35.45 -5.66
C LEU A 114 -1.90 35.22 -5.43
N SER A 115 -1.19 34.69 -6.43
CA SER A 115 0.27 34.53 -6.35
C SER A 115 1.02 35.84 -6.18
N GLU A 116 0.54 36.92 -6.83
CA GLU A 116 1.12 38.26 -6.70
C GLU A 116 0.82 38.87 -5.32
N ILE A 117 -0.39 38.66 -4.80
CA ILE A 117 -0.77 39.06 -3.43
C ILE A 117 0.11 38.36 -2.39
N LEU A 118 0.30 37.04 -2.49
CA LEU A 118 1.10 36.25 -1.56
C LEU A 118 2.62 36.47 -1.70
N ALA A 119 3.06 37.08 -2.81
CA ALA A 119 4.45 37.48 -3.02
C ALA A 119 4.76 38.90 -2.51
N SER A 120 3.75 39.75 -2.41
CA SER A 120 3.88 41.13 -1.96
C SER A 120 3.87 41.21 -0.44
N THR A 121 4.96 41.69 0.18
CA THR A 121 5.04 41.87 1.63
C THR A 121 3.93 42.77 2.17
N ASP A 122 3.63 43.87 1.47
CA ASP A 122 2.66 44.85 1.93
C ASP A 122 1.23 44.30 1.86
N HIS A 123 0.83 43.70 0.72
CA HIS A 123 -0.50 43.08 0.59
C HIS A 123 -0.65 41.87 1.51
N LYS A 124 0.39 41.05 1.66
CA LYS A 124 0.39 39.89 2.55
C LYS A 124 0.25 40.30 4.02
N GLN A 125 0.99 41.31 4.47
CA GLN A 125 0.86 41.79 5.86
C GLN A 125 -0.51 42.42 6.12
N TYR A 126 -1.07 43.10 5.13
CA TYR A 126 -2.38 43.73 5.23
C TYR A 126 -3.53 42.69 5.25
N LEU A 127 -3.51 41.72 4.35
CA LEU A 127 -4.59 40.73 4.18
C LEU A 127 -4.45 39.50 5.09
N PHE A 128 -3.21 39.11 5.43
CA PHE A 128 -2.88 37.90 6.18
C PHE A 128 -1.93 38.23 7.35
N PRO A 129 -2.38 39.02 8.33
CA PRO A 129 -1.56 39.39 9.47
C PRO A 129 -1.11 38.13 10.24
N GLY A 130 0.20 37.96 10.36
CA GLY A 130 0.82 36.74 10.91
C GLY A 130 1.28 35.72 9.86
N ASP A 131 1.25 36.07 8.57
CA ASP A 131 1.66 35.21 7.44
C ASP A 131 0.87 33.90 7.34
N GLU A 132 -0.41 33.90 7.78
CA GLU A 132 -1.30 32.72 7.75
C GLU A 132 -2.61 33.01 7.00
N ILE A 133 -3.03 32.06 6.15
CA ILE A 133 -4.32 32.05 5.46
C ILE A 133 -5.03 30.72 5.77
N VAL A 134 -6.33 30.76 6.12
CA VAL A 134 -7.11 29.56 6.43
C VAL A 134 -8.08 29.28 5.31
N VAL A 135 -7.92 28.14 4.63
CA VAL A 135 -8.83 27.67 3.57
C VAL A 135 -9.32 26.28 3.92
N ASP A 136 -10.64 26.06 3.86
CA ASP A 136 -11.30 24.82 4.29
C ASP A 136 -10.86 24.33 5.68
N PHE A 137 -10.70 25.26 6.63
CA PHE A 137 -10.27 25.01 8.01
C PHE A 137 -8.84 24.45 8.14
N VAL A 138 -8.03 24.55 7.09
CA VAL A 138 -6.60 24.24 7.08
C VAL A 138 -5.81 25.55 7.05
N PRO A 139 -4.94 25.82 8.05
CA PRO A 139 -4.05 26.96 8.01
C PRO A 139 -2.88 26.68 7.07
N TYR A 140 -2.68 27.56 6.09
CA TYR A 140 -1.52 27.60 5.22
C TYR A 140 -0.68 28.83 5.57
N ARG A 141 0.63 28.76 5.34
CA ARG A 141 1.42 29.99 5.25
C ARG A 141 1.01 30.78 4.02
N ALA A 142 0.82 32.09 4.18
CA ALA A 142 0.48 33.02 3.11
C ALA A 142 1.72 33.31 2.23
N ILE A 143 2.24 32.29 1.54
CA ILE A 143 3.41 32.39 0.66
C ILE A 143 3.06 31.95 -0.77
N LYS A 144 3.69 32.56 -1.77
CA LYS A 144 3.43 32.29 -3.20
C LYS A 144 3.47 30.80 -3.59
N SER A 145 4.30 29.99 -2.96
CA SER A 145 4.37 28.55 -3.28
C SER A 145 3.11 27.77 -2.91
N ASN A 146 2.25 28.33 -2.05
CA ASN A 146 1.01 27.70 -1.61
C ASN A 146 -0.20 28.09 -2.48
N THR A 147 -0.06 29.00 -3.46
CA THR A 147 -1.17 29.43 -4.30
C THR A 147 -1.93 28.27 -4.95
N PRO A 148 -1.30 27.26 -5.57
CA PRO A 148 -2.04 26.16 -6.20
C PRO A 148 -2.85 25.35 -5.18
N LEU A 149 -2.33 25.18 -3.96
CA LEU A 149 -3.03 24.46 -2.88
C LEU A 149 -4.22 25.24 -2.34
N ILE A 150 -4.07 26.57 -2.26
CA ILE A 150 -5.12 27.49 -1.81
C ILE A 150 -6.23 27.60 -2.88
N MET A 151 -5.88 27.56 -4.17
CA MET A 151 -6.82 27.67 -5.29
C MET A 151 -7.51 26.33 -5.64
N MET A 152 -6.96 25.19 -5.22
CA MET A 152 -7.53 23.86 -5.46
C MET A 152 -8.75 23.53 -4.59
N SER A 153 -9.08 24.33 -3.57
CA SER A 153 -10.35 24.22 -2.86
C SER A 153 -11.46 24.82 -3.72
N GLU A 154 -12.40 24.01 -4.21
CA GLU A 154 -13.46 24.46 -5.12
C GLU A 154 -14.46 25.46 -4.52
N TYR A 155 -14.29 25.91 -3.27
CA TYR A 155 -15.07 26.99 -2.66
C TYR A 155 -14.25 27.83 -1.66
N ILE A 156 -14.23 29.15 -1.83
CA ILE A 156 -13.82 30.08 -0.76
C ILE A 156 -15.06 30.42 0.07
N LEU A 157 -15.19 29.84 1.27
CA LEU A 157 -16.25 30.20 2.20
C LEU A 157 -15.84 31.42 3.06
N ILE A 158 -16.27 32.62 2.68
CA ILE A 158 -16.10 33.82 3.53
C ILE A 158 -17.23 33.85 4.56
N ARG A 159 -16.89 33.74 5.85
CA ARG A 159 -17.87 33.79 6.94
C ARG A 159 -17.85 35.16 7.62
N GLY A 160 -18.86 35.99 7.35
CA GLY A 160 -19.17 37.17 8.16
C GLY A 160 -20.13 36.81 9.30
N THR A 161 -19.84 37.22 10.53
CA THR A 161 -20.79 37.18 11.65
C THR A 161 -21.26 38.58 11.98
N SER A 162 -22.57 38.84 11.88
CA SER A 162 -23.22 40.03 12.46
C SER A 162 -23.41 39.83 13.96
N SER A 163 -22.96 40.79 14.77
CA SER A 163 -23.38 40.92 16.15
C SER A 163 -24.74 41.60 16.21
N LYS A 164 -25.63 41.08 17.07
CA LYS A 164 -27.01 41.52 17.37
C LYS A 164 -27.30 42.99 16.99
N GLY A 165 -28.22 43.17 16.04
CA GLY A 165 -28.85 44.47 15.76
C GLY A 165 -28.95 44.86 14.28
N THR A 166 -28.39 44.10 13.33
CA THR A 166 -28.45 44.42 11.90
C THR A 166 -29.56 43.63 11.21
N SER A 167 -30.50 44.34 10.57
CA SER A 167 -31.56 43.77 9.73
C SER A 167 -30.98 42.93 8.59
N LEU A 168 -31.55 41.75 8.36
CA LEU A 168 -31.17 40.81 7.28
C LEU A 168 -31.54 41.28 5.87
N THR A 169 -32.16 42.46 5.74
CA THR A 169 -32.61 43.04 4.46
C THR A 169 -31.50 43.17 3.41
N PHE A 170 -30.23 43.23 3.81
CA PHE A 170 -29.09 43.29 2.87
C PHE A 170 -28.77 41.94 2.20
N LEU A 171 -28.99 40.82 2.91
CA LEU A 171 -28.79 39.47 2.38
C LEU A 171 -29.95 39.05 1.48
N ASP A 172 -31.15 39.55 1.77
CA ASP A 172 -32.36 39.21 1.03
C ASP A 172 -32.33 39.75 -0.42
N SER A 173 -31.83 40.96 -0.65
CA SER A 173 -31.67 41.53 -2.00
C SER A 173 -30.63 40.79 -2.85
N ALA A 174 -29.55 40.30 -2.23
CA ALA A 174 -28.49 39.59 -2.94
C ALA A 174 -28.87 38.16 -3.34
N VAL A 175 -29.92 37.57 -2.76
CA VAL A 175 -30.36 36.18 -3.07
C VAL A 175 -31.41 36.16 -4.19
N GLU A 176 -32.25 37.20 -4.29
CA GLU A 176 -33.22 37.32 -5.37
C GLU A 176 -32.56 37.66 -6.72
N GLU A 177 -31.43 38.36 -6.72
CA GLU A 177 -30.69 38.74 -7.95
C GLU A 177 -30.01 37.55 -8.66
N PHE A 178 -29.77 36.44 -7.97
CA PHE A 178 -29.24 35.18 -8.56
C PHE A 178 -30.33 34.16 -8.93
N GLY A 179 -31.60 34.56 -8.97
CA GLY A 179 -32.68 33.74 -9.52
C GLY A 179 -33.22 32.63 -8.59
N PHE A 180 -32.94 32.70 -7.29
CA PHE A 180 -33.51 31.75 -6.33
C PHE A 180 -34.90 32.22 -5.86
N LYS A 181 -35.92 31.38 -6.07
CA LYS A 181 -37.29 31.65 -5.57
C LYS A 181 -37.43 31.25 -4.10
N ARG A 182 -37.97 32.18 -3.30
CA ARG A 182 -38.31 31.99 -1.89
C ARG A 182 -39.43 30.94 -1.72
N THR A 183 -39.16 29.86 -0.99
CA THR A 183 -40.19 28.92 -0.53
C THR A 183 -40.31 29.00 1.00
N GLY A 184 -41.17 29.91 1.49
CA GLY A 184 -41.75 29.89 2.84
C GLY A 184 -40.83 30.26 4.02
N SER A 185 -41.29 31.21 4.84
CA SER A 185 -40.70 31.54 6.14
C SER A 185 -41.33 30.69 7.24
N TYR A 186 -40.56 29.75 7.81
CA TYR A 186 -40.83 29.21 9.14
C TYR A 186 -39.60 29.40 10.02
N GLY A 187 -39.74 30.18 11.08
CA GLY A 187 -38.72 30.30 12.12
C GLY A 187 -38.48 28.94 12.75
N THR A 188 -37.40 28.25 12.36
CA THR A 188 -37.09 26.92 12.90
C THR A 188 -35.58 26.73 12.98
N GLY A 189 -35.09 26.31 14.15
CA GLY A 189 -33.70 25.93 14.34
C GLY A 189 -33.33 24.69 13.51
N LEU A 190 -32.06 24.56 13.15
CA LEU A 190 -31.54 23.42 12.39
C LEU A 190 -31.79 22.10 13.15
N ILE A 191 -32.73 21.27 12.67
CA ILE A 191 -33.12 20.01 13.33
C ILE A 191 -32.28 18.79 12.90
N GLY A 192 -31.53 18.88 11.80
CA GLY A 192 -30.67 17.83 11.27
C GLY A 192 -29.84 18.29 10.06
N PHE A 193 -28.86 17.48 9.64
CA PHE A 193 -28.07 17.72 8.43
C PHE A 193 -27.60 16.40 7.80
N THR A 194 -27.27 16.47 6.51
CA THR A 194 -26.55 15.43 5.76
C THR A 194 -25.26 16.00 5.19
N LEU A 195 -24.17 15.25 5.27
CA LEU A 195 -22.87 15.60 4.68
C LEU A 195 -22.56 14.60 3.57
N ILE A 196 -22.36 15.14 2.38
CA ILE A 196 -22.01 14.39 1.18
C ILE A 196 -20.70 14.92 0.62
N THR A 197 -19.93 14.05 -0.01
CA THR A 197 -18.70 14.40 -0.72
C THR A 197 -18.76 13.77 -2.10
N THR A 198 -18.60 14.57 -3.13
CA THR A 198 -18.34 14.07 -4.48
C THR A 198 -16.89 13.62 -4.58
N VAL A 199 -16.66 12.45 -5.17
CA VAL A 199 -15.33 11.92 -5.47
C VAL A 199 -15.30 11.46 -6.93
N ASP A 200 -14.11 11.22 -7.46
CA ASP A 200 -13.90 10.80 -8.87
C ASP A 200 -14.46 11.82 -9.88
N ASP A 201 -14.05 13.09 -9.77
CA ASP A 201 -14.49 14.18 -10.67
C ASP A 201 -16.02 14.34 -10.75
N GLY A 202 -16.67 14.18 -9.59
CA GLY A 202 -18.13 14.25 -9.47
C GLY A 202 -18.85 12.92 -9.75
N ARG A 203 -18.16 11.88 -10.25
CA ARG A 203 -18.79 10.63 -10.73
C ARG A 203 -19.34 9.72 -9.62
N SER A 204 -18.93 9.96 -8.38
CA SER A 204 -19.28 9.17 -7.20
C SER A 204 -19.69 10.09 -6.06
N VAL A 205 -20.70 9.70 -5.28
CA VAL A 205 -21.11 10.45 -4.09
C VAL A 205 -20.95 9.57 -2.86
N VAL A 206 -20.28 10.11 -1.85
CA VAL A 206 -20.06 9.47 -0.55
C VAL A 206 -20.86 10.20 0.50
N THR A 207 -21.83 9.52 1.13
CA THR A 207 -22.50 10.10 2.30
C THR A 207 -21.65 9.85 3.54
N ARG A 208 -21.10 10.94 4.10
CA ARG A 208 -20.21 10.91 5.27
C ARG A 208 -20.96 10.95 6.59
N ALA A 209 -22.10 11.64 6.61
CA ALA A 209 -22.92 11.72 7.82
C ALA A 209 -24.38 12.02 7.48
N VAL A 210 -25.29 11.36 8.20
CA VAL A 210 -26.68 11.79 8.33
C VAL A 210 -26.94 11.92 9.83
N ARG A 211 -27.32 13.11 10.28
CA ARG A 211 -27.52 13.41 11.70
C ARG A 211 -28.82 14.17 11.89
N VAL A 212 -29.62 13.72 12.84
CA VAL A 212 -30.81 14.43 13.32
C VAL A 212 -30.61 14.65 14.80
N SER A 213 -31.01 15.82 15.29
CA SER A 213 -31.00 16.12 16.72
C SER A 213 -31.83 15.08 17.49
N LYS A 214 -31.45 14.82 18.75
CA LYS A 214 -32.03 13.74 19.55
C LYS A 214 -33.55 13.84 19.69
N GLU A 215 -34.07 15.06 19.83
CA GLU A 215 -35.50 15.36 19.96
C GLU A 215 -36.32 15.05 18.69
N TYR A 216 -35.63 14.96 17.54
CA TYR A 216 -36.24 14.76 16.23
C TYR A 216 -35.87 13.39 15.62
N ALA A 217 -35.06 12.60 16.31
CA ALA A 217 -34.74 11.22 15.94
C ALA A 217 -36.01 10.34 16.01
N GLY A 218 -36.19 9.44 15.04
CA GLY A 218 -37.37 8.57 14.95
C GLY A 218 -38.61 9.20 14.32
N LYS A 219 -38.65 10.54 14.15
CA LYS A 219 -39.78 11.26 13.52
C LYS A 219 -39.72 11.34 11.99
N GLY A 220 -38.96 10.46 11.35
CA GLY A 220 -38.83 10.43 9.88
C GLY A 220 -37.88 11.46 9.25
N ASN A 221 -37.36 12.44 10.00
CA ASN A 221 -36.51 13.52 9.44
C ASN A 221 -35.26 13.03 8.68
N ALA A 222 -34.61 11.96 9.16
CA ALA A 222 -33.47 11.37 8.45
C ALA A 222 -33.89 10.73 7.12
N ARG A 223 -35.08 10.12 7.07
CA ARG A 223 -35.65 9.54 5.86
C ARG A 223 -35.98 10.64 4.85
N ILE A 224 -36.56 11.75 5.30
CA ILE A 224 -36.87 12.90 4.44
C ILE A 224 -35.59 13.47 3.82
N MET A 225 -34.52 13.67 4.60
CA MET A 225 -33.24 14.15 4.06
C MET A 225 -32.62 13.19 3.03
N LEU A 226 -32.74 11.87 3.26
CA LEU A 226 -32.24 10.85 2.32
C LEU A 226 -33.09 10.75 1.05
N GLN A 227 -34.41 10.87 1.18
CA GLN A 227 -35.33 10.90 0.04
C GLN A 227 -35.14 12.17 -0.79
N TRP A 228 -34.87 13.30 -0.15
CA TRP A 228 -34.49 14.52 -0.85
C TRP A 228 -33.18 14.32 -1.62
N LEU A 229 -32.15 13.72 -1.02
CA LEU A 229 -30.89 13.44 -1.72
C LEU A 229 -31.07 12.59 -2.99
N ASP A 230 -31.98 11.61 -2.93
CA ASP A 230 -32.32 10.69 -4.02
C ASP A 230 -33.21 11.31 -5.11
N LYS A 231 -34.17 12.15 -4.72
CA LYS A 231 -35.18 12.70 -5.64
C LYS A 231 -34.86 14.08 -6.20
N GLU A 232 -34.12 14.89 -5.44
CA GLU A 232 -33.91 16.30 -5.76
C GLU A 232 -32.45 16.75 -5.53
N GLY A 233 -31.68 15.99 -4.75
CA GLY A 233 -30.28 16.26 -4.45
C GLY A 233 -29.29 15.59 -5.42
N PRO A 234 -27.99 15.60 -5.08
CA PRO A 234 -26.94 15.16 -6.02
C PRO A 234 -27.02 13.70 -6.45
N LEU A 235 -27.77 12.83 -5.76
CA LEU A 235 -27.97 11.43 -6.17
C LEU A 235 -29.00 11.29 -7.30
N HIS A 236 -29.84 12.32 -7.54
CA HIS A 236 -30.86 12.29 -8.57
C HIS A 236 -30.29 12.45 -9.99
N ARG A 237 -29.08 13.01 -10.15
CA ARG A 237 -28.47 13.30 -11.46
C ARG A 237 -27.83 12.02 -12.06
N PRO A 238 -28.48 11.33 -13.01
CA PRO A 238 -28.05 10.00 -13.47
C PRO A 238 -26.75 10.07 -14.27
N GLU A 239 -26.50 11.21 -14.92
CA GLU A 239 -25.26 11.50 -15.67
C GLU A 239 -24.01 11.51 -14.77
N VAL A 240 -24.20 11.83 -13.48
CA VAL A 240 -23.13 12.23 -12.56
C VAL A 240 -22.86 11.19 -11.49
N VAL A 241 -23.79 10.30 -11.11
CA VAL A 241 -23.54 9.38 -9.98
C VAL A 241 -23.63 7.91 -10.40
N LYS A 242 -22.46 7.27 -10.58
CA LYS A 242 -22.37 5.84 -10.92
C LYS A 242 -22.20 4.93 -9.70
N LYS A 243 -21.81 5.49 -8.55
CA LYS A 243 -21.50 4.71 -7.34
C LYS A 243 -21.79 5.51 -6.07
N ILE A 244 -22.40 4.85 -5.09
CA ILE A 244 -22.70 5.40 -3.76
C ILE A 244 -21.93 4.58 -2.73
N ASN A 245 -21.05 5.24 -1.97
CA ASN A 245 -20.38 4.62 -0.83
C ASN A 245 -20.98 5.17 0.47
N ILE A 246 -21.35 4.27 1.38
CA ILE A 246 -21.99 4.63 2.65
C ILE A 246 -21.04 4.26 3.79
N ASP A 247 -20.55 5.26 4.52
CA ASP A 247 -19.74 5.08 5.72
C ASP A 247 -20.63 5.30 6.96
N SER A 248 -21.28 4.23 7.45
CA SER A 248 -22.31 4.41 8.47
C SER A 248 -22.61 3.19 9.36
N THR A 249 -23.34 3.44 10.46
CA THR A 249 -23.81 2.42 11.40
C THR A 249 -24.99 1.62 10.82
N LEU A 250 -25.27 0.43 11.39
CA LEU A 250 -26.40 -0.44 10.98
C LEU A 250 -27.76 0.28 10.91
N ILE A 251 -27.97 1.27 11.79
CA ILE A 251 -29.20 2.07 11.84
C ILE A 251 -29.32 2.96 10.60
N THR A 252 -28.21 3.55 10.16
CA THR A 252 -28.17 4.38 8.95
C THR A 252 -28.38 3.53 7.71
N LEU A 253 -27.73 2.37 7.61
CA LEU A 253 -27.96 1.40 6.55
C LEU A 253 -29.45 1.03 6.40
N LYS A 254 -30.14 0.77 7.53
CA LYS A 254 -31.59 0.50 7.54
C LYS A 254 -32.40 1.66 6.96
N LEU A 255 -32.03 2.91 7.26
CA LEU A 255 -32.69 4.10 6.73
C LEU A 255 -32.50 4.27 5.23
N PHE A 256 -31.30 3.94 4.70
CA PHE A 256 -31.03 3.96 3.26
C PHE A 256 -31.91 2.95 2.50
N ILE A 257 -31.97 1.70 3.00
CA ILE A 257 -32.80 0.64 2.40
C ILE A 257 -34.29 1.02 2.45
N LEU A 258 -34.79 1.51 3.59
CA LEU A 258 -36.19 1.93 3.74
C LEU A 258 -36.55 3.20 2.94
N SER A 259 -35.55 3.92 2.43
CA SER A 259 -35.72 5.07 1.56
C SER A 259 -35.73 4.69 0.06
N GLY A 260 -35.53 3.41 -0.27
CA GLY A 260 -35.53 2.92 -1.66
C GLY A 260 -34.16 2.89 -2.33
N ILE A 261 -33.09 3.24 -1.61
CA ILE A 261 -31.73 3.32 -2.16
C ILE A 261 -31.13 1.90 -2.24
N LYS A 262 -30.68 1.49 -3.42
CA LYS A 262 -29.97 0.21 -3.62
C LYS A 262 -28.61 0.25 -2.93
N VAL A 263 -28.38 -0.64 -1.96
CA VAL A 263 -27.12 -0.70 -1.21
C VAL A 263 -26.31 -1.95 -1.57
N VAL A 264 -25.04 -1.78 -1.95
CA VAL A 264 -24.06 -2.86 -2.05
C VAL A 264 -23.28 -2.92 -0.74
N LEU A 265 -23.38 -4.04 -0.04
CA LEU A 265 -22.79 -4.20 1.29
C LEU A 265 -21.35 -4.73 1.17
N VAL A 266 -20.37 -3.92 1.58
CA VAL A 266 -18.98 -4.36 1.74
C VAL A 266 -18.66 -4.31 3.23
N TYR A 267 -18.63 -5.48 3.88
CA TYR A 267 -18.36 -5.56 5.32
C TYR A 267 -16.85 -5.58 5.58
N VAL A 268 -16.31 -4.52 6.17
CA VAL A 268 -14.89 -4.45 6.55
C VAL A 268 -14.76 -4.77 8.04
N TYR A 269 -14.12 -5.89 8.36
CA TYR A 269 -13.86 -6.29 9.75
C TYR A 269 -12.72 -5.44 10.32
N GLY A 270 -13.01 -4.61 11.32
CA GLY A 270 -11.99 -4.08 12.22
C GLY A 270 -11.76 -5.08 13.35
N ILE A 271 -10.72 -5.90 13.26
CA ILE A 271 -10.32 -6.78 14.36
C ILE A 271 -9.42 -5.98 15.30
N GLU A 272 -9.91 -5.66 16.50
CA GLU A 272 -9.04 -5.29 17.62
C GLU A 272 -8.32 -6.55 18.15
N SER A 273 -7.05 -6.38 18.49
CA SER A 273 -6.07 -7.38 18.93
C SER A 273 -6.56 -8.56 19.79
N ASN A 274 -6.11 -9.77 19.43
CA ASN A 274 -5.73 -10.94 20.26
C ASN A 274 -6.35 -11.18 21.65
N THR A 275 -7.64 -10.90 21.84
CA THR A 275 -8.41 -11.51 22.94
C THR A 275 -9.72 -12.04 22.41
N VAL A 276 -9.85 -13.37 22.39
CA VAL A 276 -11.09 -14.07 22.05
C VAL A 276 -12.07 -13.90 23.20
N HIS A 277 -12.77 -12.78 23.22
CA HIS A 277 -14.09 -12.69 23.82
C HIS A 277 -15.04 -12.13 22.78
N THR A 278 -15.62 -13.04 21.98
CA THR A 278 -16.83 -12.74 21.23
C THR A 278 -17.92 -12.41 22.24
N THR A 279 -18.20 -11.12 22.39
CA THR A 279 -19.27 -10.68 23.29
C THR A 279 -20.62 -11.13 22.73
N LYS A 280 -21.56 -11.47 23.62
CA LYS A 280 -22.94 -11.94 23.31
C LYS A 280 -23.66 -11.05 22.26
N GLN A 281 -23.27 -9.77 22.18
CA GLN A 281 -23.81 -8.77 21.27
C GLN A 281 -23.25 -8.84 19.83
N GLN A 282 -22.01 -9.32 19.64
CA GLN A 282 -21.45 -9.59 18.30
C GLN A 282 -22.12 -10.80 17.66
N LYS A 283 -22.40 -11.84 18.46
CA LYS A 283 -23.17 -13.01 18.02
C LYS A 283 -24.61 -12.61 17.67
N SER A 284 -25.27 -11.77 18.49
CA SER A 284 -26.63 -11.30 18.17
C SER A 284 -26.67 -10.42 16.91
N THR A 285 -25.64 -9.61 16.66
CA THR A 285 -25.56 -8.78 15.45
C THR A 285 -25.39 -9.63 14.20
N PHE A 286 -24.56 -10.68 14.28
CA PHE A 286 -24.36 -11.64 13.19
C PHE A 286 -25.60 -12.49 12.92
N GLU A 287 -26.22 -13.04 13.97
CA GLU A 287 -27.49 -13.78 13.88
C GLU A 287 -28.64 -12.92 13.35
N PHE A 288 -28.70 -11.64 13.75
CA PHE A 288 -29.68 -10.69 13.22
C PHE A 288 -29.48 -10.42 11.72
N ILE A 289 -28.23 -10.28 11.27
CA ILE A 289 -27.91 -10.14 9.83
C ILE A 289 -28.31 -11.42 9.06
N LEU A 290 -28.03 -12.61 9.63
CA LEU A 290 -28.41 -13.88 9.00
C LEU A 290 -29.92 -14.11 8.94
N GLN A 291 -30.68 -13.70 9.97
CA GLN A 291 -32.15 -13.71 9.93
C GLN A 291 -32.69 -12.72 8.89
N PHE A 292 -32.05 -11.56 8.73
CA PHE A 292 -32.47 -10.53 7.77
C PHE A 292 -32.20 -10.93 6.31
N LEU A 293 -31.15 -11.71 6.05
CA LEU A 293 -30.80 -12.23 4.71
C LEU A 293 -31.69 -13.40 4.24
N ARG A 294 -32.66 -13.86 5.05
CA ARG A 294 -33.63 -14.91 4.67
C ARG A 294 -34.80 -14.41 3.81
N HIS A 295 -34.88 -13.11 3.52
CA HIS A 295 -35.75 -12.60 2.44
C HIS A 295 -34.99 -12.59 1.11
N PRO A 296 -35.66 -12.91 -0.02
CA PRO A 296 -35.01 -13.12 -1.30
C PRO A 296 -34.53 -11.78 -1.87
N ILE A 297 -33.34 -11.39 -1.46
CA ILE A 297 -32.53 -10.38 -2.13
C ILE A 297 -31.41 -11.17 -2.83
N PRO A 298 -31.15 -10.94 -4.13
CA PRO A 298 -30.02 -11.56 -4.81
C PRO A 298 -28.73 -10.92 -4.29
N VAL A 299 -28.26 -11.38 -3.13
CA VAL A 299 -26.91 -11.13 -2.66
C VAL A 299 -26.08 -12.25 -3.26
N ASN A 300 -25.16 -11.91 -4.17
CA ASN A 300 -24.12 -12.82 -4.64
C ASN A 300 -23.18 -13.14 -3.47
N VAL A 301 -23.63 -13.98 -2.54
CA VAL A 301 -22.78 -14.74 -1.65
C VAL A 301 -22.15 -15.79 -2.54
N ILE A 302 -20.86 -15.65 -2.83
CA ILE A 302 -20.08 -16.72 -3.46
C ILE A 302 -20.01 -17.86 -2.43
N THR A 303 -21.03 -18.71 -2.42
CA THR A 303 -20.94 -20.04 -1.86
C THR A 303 -19.84 -20.77 -2.62
N MET A 304 -18.93 -21.42 -1.89
CA MET A 304 -17.85 -22.21 -2.47
C MET A 304 -18.44 -23.15 -3.51
N ASP A 305 -18.00 -23.03 -4.76
CA ASP A 305 -18.27 -24.08 -5.73
C ASP A 305 -17.59 -25.34 -5.21
N ASN A 306 -18.37 -26.33 -4.81
CA ASN A 306 -17.92 -27.68 -4.47
C ASN A 306 -17.19 -28.37 -5.65
N ASN A 307 -17.04 -27.68 -6.78
CA ASN A 307 -16.49 -28.19 -8.03
C ASN A 307 -14.99 -27.88 -8.23
N ILE A 308 -14.36 -27.05 -7.38
CA ILE A 308 -12.92 -26.80 -7.48
C ILE A 308 -12.16 -27.94 -6.81
N ARG A 309 -11.41 -28.71 -7.62
CA ARG A 309 -10.49 -29.74 -7.14
C ARG A 309 -9.06 -29.27 -7.34
N CYS A 310 -8.16 -29.69 -6.46
CA CYS A 310 -6.72 -29.53 -6.68
C CYS A 310 -6.14 -30.86 -7.13
N LYS A 311 -5.35 -30.87 -8.19
CA LYS A 311 -4.64 -32.06 -8.68
C LYS A 311 -3.15 -31.78 -8.82
N ARG A 312 -2.34 -32.84 -8.72
CA ARG A 312 -0.92 -32.77 -9.09
C ARG A 312 -0.82 -32.65 -10.61
N VAL A 313 0.08 -31.79 -11.06
CA VAL A 313 0.39 -31.58 -12.47
C VAL A 313 1.47 -32.57 -12.88
N THR A 314 1.33 -33.10 -14.09
CA THR A 314 2.23 -34.08 -14.71
C THR A 314 2.90 -33.48 -15.97
N LYS A 315 3.82 -34.21 -16.60
CA LYS A 315 4.49 -33.72 -17.82
C LYS A 315 3.50 -33.56 -18.97
N GLU A 316 2.51 -34.44 -19.01
CA GLU A 316 1.44 -34.51 -20.00
C GLU A 316 0.46 -33.33 -19.90
N ASP A 317 0.45 -32.63 -18.75
CA ASP A 317 -0.36 -31.44 -18.56
C ASP A 317 0.28 -30.16 -19.13
N TYR A 318 1.52 -30.21 -19.66
CA TYR A 318 2.26 -29.04 -20.15
C TYR A 318 1.43 -28.16 -21.10
N GLU A 319 0.91 -28.75 -22.19
CA GLU A 319 0.13 -28.01 -23.20
C GLU A 319 -1.13 -27.39 -22.59
N LYS A 320 -1.78 -28.09 -21.65
CA LYS A 320 -2.98 -27.57 -20.97
C LYS A 320 -2.65 -26.39 -20.08
N VAL A 321 -1.53 -26.45 -19.35
CA VAL A 321 -1.06 -25.35 -18.51
C VAL A 321 -0.67 -24.15 -19.38
N MET A 322 0.07 -24.35 -20.46
CA MET A 322 0.49 -23.26 -21.34
C MET A 322 -0.68 -22.63 -22.10
N ALA A 323 -1.70 -23.42 -22.47
CA ALA A 323 -2.92 -22.91 -23.11
C ALA A 323 -3.73 -21.99 -22.18
N VAL A 324 -3.85 -22.34 -20.90
CA VAL A 324 -4.60 -21.54 -19.91
C VAL A 324 -3.78 -20.35 -19.41
N PHE A 325 -2.46 -20.48 -19.38
CA PHE A 325 -1.54 -19.45 -18.91
C PHE A 325 -0.50 -19.11 -19.99
N PRO A 326 -0.90 -18.44 -21.09
CA PRO A 326 0.00 -18.16 -22.20
C PRO A 326 1.24 -17.38 -21.71
N PRO A 327 2.46 -17.88 -21.95
CA PRO A 327 3.68 -17.24 -21.45
C PRO A 327 3.84 -15.78 -21.88
N SER A 328 3.33 -15.42 -23.06
CA SER A 328 3.35 -14.06 -23.61
C SER A 328 2.52 -13.07 -22.79
N GLU A 329 1.50 -13.55 -22.06
CA GLU A 329 0.61 -12.72 -21.25
C GLU A 329 1.06 -12.60 -19.80
N ILE A 330 2.00 -13.44 -19.37
CA ILE A 330 2.49 -13.48 -18.00
C ILE A 330 3.77 -12.63 -17.89
N TYR A 331 3.78 -11.71 -16.94
CA TYR A 331 4.91 -10.80 -16.68
C TYR A 331 5.43 -10.07 -17.93
N TYR A 332 4.50 -9.58 -18.78
CA TYR A 332 4.86 -8.91 -20.04
C TYR A 332 5.71 -9.80 -20.97
N GLY A 333 5.47 -11.11 -20.96
CA GLY A 333 6.18 -12.08 -21.77
C GLY A 333 7.57 -12.46 -21.26
N SER A 334 7.91 -12.11 -20.02
CA SER A 334 9.16 -12.54 -19.34
C SER A 334 9.03 -13.86 -18.58
N ASP A 335 7.90 -14.56 -18.78
CA ASP A 335 7.60 -15.79 -18.06
C ASP A 335 8.64 -16.89 -18.29
N TYR A 336 9.02 -17.55 -17.20
CA TYR A 336 10.05 -18.58 -17.17
C TYR A 336 9.51 -19.99 -17.20
N LEU A 337 8.20 -20.17 -16.98
CA LEU A 337 7.65 -21.50 -16.74
C LEU A 337 7.68 -22.37 -17.99
N SER A 338 7.40 -21.84 -19.19
CA SER A 338 7.41 -22.64 -20.42
C SER A 338 8.77 -23.28 -20.67
N ASP A 339 9.85 -22.51 -20.60
CA ASP A 339 11.22 -23.00 -20.81
C ASP A 339 11.71 -23.91 -19.67
N ASN A 340 11.21 -23.71 -18.45
CA ASN A 340 11.65 -24.48 -17.30
C ASN A 340 10.70 -25.63 -16.90
N PHE A 341 9.53 -25.80 -17.52
CA PHE A 341 8.47 -26.68 -17.00
C PHE A 341 8.95 -28.11 -16.79
N HIS A 342 9.51 -28.73 -17.83
CA HIS A 342 9.97 -30.12 -17.79
C HIS A 342 11.16 -30.31 -16.84
N MET A 343 12.06 -29.33 -16.77
CA MET A 343 13.16 -29.38 -15.81
C MET A 343 12.64 -29.27 -14.38
N LEU A 344 11.71 -28.34 -14.12
CA LEU A 344 11.19 -28.08 -12.79
C LEU A 344 10.34 -29.23 -12.27
N ILE A 345 9.59 -29.94 -13.13
CA ILE A 345 8.80 -31.10 -12.71
C ILE A 345 9.67 -32.34 -12.43
N ASP A 346 10.84 -32.44 -13.06
CA ASP A 346 11.82 -33.51 -12.83
C ASP A 346 12.68 -33.30 -11.58
N MET A 347 12.69 -32.10 -11.01
CA MET A 347 13.42 -31.83 -9.78
C MET A 347 12.74 -32.52 -8.59
N PRO A 348 13.46 -33.33 -7.80
CA PRO A 348 12.86 -34.16 -6.75
C PRO A 348 12.26 -33.35 -5.59
N ASN A 349 12.71 -32.11 -5.40
CA ASN A 349 12.19 -31.21 -4.38
C ASN A 349 11.05 -30.31 -4.89
N ASN A 350 10.62 -30.48 -6.15
CA ASN A 350 9.56 -29.69 -6.74
C ASN A 350 8.27 -30.49 -6.92
N GLU A 351 7.15 -29.81 -6.71
CA GLU A 351 5.82 -30.35 -6.97
C GLU A 351 4.92 -29.26 -7.55
N MET A 352 4.21 -29.59 -8.62
CA MET A 352 3.31 -28.66 -9.29
C MET A 352 1.86 -29.08 -9.05
N TYR A 353 1.00 -28.10 -8.79
CA TYR A 353 -0.41 -28.31 -8.51
C TYR A 353 -1.27 -27.35 -9.31
N ALA A 354 -2.43 -27.84 -9.74
CA ALA A 354 -3.43 -27.06 -10.44
C ALA A 354 -4.77 -27.13 -9.71
N ALA A 355 -5.48 -26.00 -9.67
CA ALA A 355 -6.91 -25.98 -9.39
C ALA A 355 -7.67 -26.22 -10.69
N VAL A 356 -8.65 -27.11 -10.65
CA VAL A 356 -9.46 -27.50 -11.80
C VAL A 356 -10.96 -27.44 -11.48
N ILE A 357 -11.76 -27.07 -12.47
CA ILE A 357 -13.22 -27.19 -12.46
C ILE A 357 -13.60 -28.10 -13.62
N GLY A 358 -14.17 -29.27 -13.32
CA GLY A 358 -14.23 -30.36 -14.30
C GLY A 358 -12.80 -30.75 -14.71
N ASP A 359 -12.49 -30.56 -16.00
CA ASP A 359 -11.17 -30.78 -16.62
C ASP A 359 -10.42 -29.47 -16.95
N THR A 360 -11.04 -28.32 -16.69
CA THR A 360 -10.48 -27.01 -17.02
C THR A 360 -9.57 -26.52 -15.90
N PHE A 361 -8.33 -26.15 -16.25
CA PHE A 361 -7.40 -25.53 -15.31
C PHE A 361 -7.85 -24.08 -15.03
N VAL A 362 -7.93 -23.72 -13.76
CA VAL A 362 -8.33 -22.38 -13.31
C VAL A 362 -7.29 -21.72 -12.39
N GLY A 363 -6.35 -22.52 -11.87
CA GLY A 363 -5.21 -22.02 -11.10
C GLY A 363 -4.02 -22.97 -11.18
N PHE A 364 -2.83 -22.45 -10.95
CA PHE A 364 -1.57 -23.21 -10.99
C PHE A 364 -0.59 -22.67 -9.95
N THR A 365 0.20 -23.56 -9.35
CA THR A 365 1.33 -23.19 -8.50
C THR A 365 2.42 -24.27 -8.55
N LEU A 366 3.67 -23.84 -8.47
CA LEU A 366 4.82 -24.67 -8.22
C LEU A 366 5.25 -24.52 -6.76
N MET A 367 5.55 -25.64 -6.12
CA MET A 367 6.05 -25.73 -4.76
C MET A 367 7.46 -26.31 -4.78
N THR A 368 8.37 -25.69 -4.04
CA THR A 368 9.76 -26.15 -3.90
C THR A 368 10.07 -26.36 -2.43
N THR A 369 10.46 -27.58 -2.07
CA THR A 369 10.91 -27.93 -0.72
C THR A 369 12.38 -27.57 -0.56
N VAL A 370 12.71 -26.84 0.50
CA VAL A 370 14.05 -26.30 0.79
C VAL A 370 14.33 -26.37 2.29
N ASP A 371 15.54 -25.98 2.71
CA ASP A 371 15.93 -25.88 4.12
C ASP A 371 15.82 -27.22 4.88
N ASP A 372 16.40 -28.30 4.34
CA ASP A 372 16.30 -29.66 4.90
C ASP A 372 14.86 -30.17 5.04
N GLY A 373 13.98 -29.80 4.11
CA GLY A 373 12.56 -30.18 4.18
C GLY A 373 11.71 -29.31 5.09
N LYS A 374 12.33 -28.37 5.83
CA LYS A 374 11.63 -27.55 6.85
C LYS A 374 10.87 -26.38 6.27
N SER A 375 11.11 -26.02 5.02
CA SER A 375 10.46 -24.90 4.35
C SER A 375 9.90 -25.35 3.01
N VAL A 376 8.72 -24.86 2.68
CA VAL A 376 8.15 -24.98 1.34
C VAL A 376 7.93 -23.60 0.76
N VAL A 377 8.43 -23.39 -0.45
CA VAL A 377 8.33 -22.13 -1.20
C VAL A 377 7.28 -22.28 -2.28
N THR A 378 6.29 -21.39 -2.32
CA THR A 378 5.36 -21.29 -3.46
C THR A 378 5.87 -20.28 -4.48
N ARG A 379 5.95 -20.71 -5.75
CA ARG A 379 6.34 -19.90 -6.92
C ARG A 379 5.42 -20.18 -8.11
N ALA A 380 5.58 -19.38 -9.17
CA ALA A 380 4.81 -19.47 -10.42
C ALA A 380 3.28 -19.49 -10.20
N GLY A 381 2.77 -18.82 -9.16
CA GLY A 381 1.34 -18.79 -8.85
C GLY A 381 0.54 -18.05 -9.92
N ARG A 382 -0.48 -18.71 -10.49
CA ARG A 382 -1.34 -18.15 -11.55
C ARG A 382 -2.80 -18.50 -11.30
N VAL A 383 -3.68 -17.62 -11.74
CA VAL A 383 -5.13 -17.84 -11.80
C VAL A 383 -5.57 -17.38 -13.18
N SER A 384 -6.42 -18.15 -13.86
CA SER A 384 -6.85 -17.82 -15.21
C SER A 384 -7.65 -16.51 -15.19
N LYS A 385 -7.61 -15.74 -16.29
CA LYS A 385 -8.24 -14.40 -16.33
C LYS A 385 -9.71 -14.43 -15.92
N GLU A 386 -10.45 -15.45 -16.37
CA GLU A 386 -11.87 -15.65 -16.05
C GLU A 386 -12.14 -15.90 -14.55
N TYR A 387 -11.15 -16.41 -13.82
CA TYR A 387 -11.27 -16.77 -12.40
C TYR A 387 -10.45 -15.85 -11.48
N ALA A 388 -9.75 -14.85 -12.04
CA ALA A 388 -9.06 -13.83 -11.27
C ALA A 388 -10.04 -13.08 -10.36
N GLY A 389 -9.62 -12.78 -9.14
CA GLY A 389 -10.48 -12.12 -8.14
C GLY A 389 -11.50 -13.03 -7.44
N LYS A 390 -11.71 -14.28 -7.91
CA LYS A 390 -12.64 -15.25 -7.28
C LYS A 390 -12.04 -16.06 -6.12
N GLY A 391 -10.84 -15.68 -5.66
CA GLY A 391 -10.20 -16.31 -4.49
C GLY A 391 -9.52 -17.66 -4.74
N ILE A 392 -9.32 -18.08 -6.00
CA ILE A 392 -8.71 -19.39 -6.36
C ILE A 392 -7.38 -19.63 -5.66
N ALA A 393 -6.46 -18.66 -5.66
CA ALA A 393 -5.17 -18.78 -4.98
C ALA A 393 -5.32 -19.04 -3.46
N GLY A 394 -6.32 -18.42 -2.82
CA GLY A 394 -6.63 -18.65 -1.41
C GLY A 394 -7.24 -20.04 -1.16
N ILE A 395 -8.03 -20.56 -2.09
CA ILE A 395 -8.57 -21.94 -2.05
C ILE A 395 -7.41 -22.94 -2.16
N MET A 396 -6.53 -22.76 -3.14
CA MET A 396 -5.35 -23.62 -3.30
C MET A 396 -4.48 -23.60 -2.04
N LEU A 397 -4.21 -22.42 -1.46
CA LEU A 397 -3.42 -22.31 -0.23
C LEU A 397 -4.07 -23.05 0.95
N LYS A 398 -5.39 -22.93 1.12
CA LYS A 398 -6.13 -23.66 2.15
C LYS A 398 -6.11 -25.17 1.93
N TRP A 399 -6.22 -25.62 0.68
CA TRP A 399 -6.10 -27.05 0.33
C TRP A 399 -4.71 -27.58 0.67
N MET A 400 -3.66 -26.83 0.29
CA MET A 400 -2.27 -27.16 0.62
C MET A 400 -2.08 -27.28 2.14
N ASP A 401 -2.65 -26.36 2.92
CA ASP A 401 -2.57 -26.35 4.40
C ASP A 401 -3.29 -27.53 5.08
N LYS A 402 -4.36 -28.07 4.48
CA LYS A 402 -5.27 -29.03 5.15
C LYS A 402 -5.06 -30.50 4.78
N GLY A 403 -4.16 -30.79 3.85
CA GLY A 403 -3.93 -32.15 3.36
C GLY A 403 -3.09 -32.24 2.09
N GLY A 404 -2.64 -31.11 1.55
CA GLY A 404 -1.64 -31.06 0.49
C GLY A 404 -0.20 -31.03 1.02
N PRO A 405 0.76 -30.55 0.23
CA PRO A 405 2.19 -30.67 0.57
C PRO A 405 2.63 -29.84 1.79
N LEU A 406 1.87 -28.83 2.18
CA LEU A 406 2.14 -28.05 3.40
C LEU A 406 1.73 -28.79 4.67
N TYR A 407 1.02 -29.91 4.56
CA TYR A 407 0.58 -30.73 5.68
C TYR A 407 1.62 -31.74 6.18
N ARG A 408 2.83 -31.71 5.63
CA ARG A 408 3.93 -32.60 6.03
C ARG A 408 4.44 -32.26 7.45
N PRO A 409 4.60 -33.25 8.35
CA PRO A 409 5.06 -33.01 9.73
C PRO A 409 6.40 -32.26 9.84
N GLU A 410 7.30 -32.48 8.88
CA GLU A 410 8.62 -31.88 8.83
C GLU A 410 8.63 -30.42 8.35
N VAL A 411 7.56 -29.97 7.67
CA VAL A 411 7.48 -28.61 7.11
C VAL A 411 7.02 -27.64 8.20
N LEU A 412 7.90 -26.70 8.55
CA LEU A 412 7.69 -25.69 9.59
C LEU A 412 7.30 -24.33 9.02
N TRP A 413 7.73 -24.04 7.79
CA TRP A 413 7.61 -22.71 7.18
C TRP A 413 7.02 -22.78 5.79
N HIS A 414 6.07 -21.89 5.52
CA HIS A 414 5.67 -21.57 4.17
C HIS A 414 6.30 -20.24 3.77
N LYS A 415 7.05 -20.24 2.67
CA LYS A 415 7.76 -19.09 2.14
C LYS A 415 7.23 -18.70 0.77
N THR A 416 7.35 -17.43 0.43
CA THR A 416 7.12 -16.94 -0.94
C THR A 416 7.84 -15.63 -1.15
N THR A 417 7.98 -15.21 -2.39
CA THR A 417 8.52 -13.91 -2.76
C THR A 417 7.52 -13.17 -3.63
N GLY A 418 7.57 -11.85 -3.57
CA GLY A 418 6.73 -10.99 -4.40
C GLY A 418 7.34 -9.62 -4.60
N SER A 419 6.79 -8.87 -5.55
CA SER A 419 7.14 -7.46 -5.70
C SER A 419 6.75 -6.67 -4.44
N ARG A 420 7.56 -5.67 -4.07
CA ARG A 420 7.26 -4.75 -2.97
C ARG A 420 5.96 -3.99 -3.22
N THR A 421 5.58 -3.72 -4.47
CA THR A 421 4.27 -3.12 -4.81
C THR A 421 3.16 -4.15 -4.98
N HIS A 422 3.42 -5.43 -4.76
CA HIS A 422 2.39 -6.45 -4.87
C HIS A 422 1.39 -6.33 -3.71
N SER A 423 0.30 -5.61 -3.97
CA SER A 423 -0.75 -5.29 -2.99
C SER A 423 -1.25 -6.50 -2.21
N PRO A 424 -1.51 -7.69 -2.80
CA PRO A 424 -1.96 -8.85 -2.03
C PRO A 424 -0.94 -9.34 -0.98
N LEU A 425 0.35 -9.45 -1.34
CA LEU A 425 1.37 -9.91 -0.40
C LEU A 425 1.61 -8.88 0.71
N LEU A 426 1.65 -7.59 0.35
CA LEU A 426 1.72 -6.50 1.32
C LEU A 426 0.54 -6.53 2.30
N GLN A 427 -0.69 -6.76 1.82
CA GLN A 427 -1.85 -6.89 2.69
C GLN A 427 -1.70 -8.07 3.66
N LEU A 428 -1.14 -9.19 3.22
CA LEU A 428 -0.91 -10.35 4.07
C LEU A 428 0.21 -10.10 5.12
N ILE A 429 1.24 -9.34 4.76
CA ILE A 429 2.27 -8.86 5.69
C ILE A 429 1.63 -7.91 6.73
N ASN A 430 0.87 -6.92 6.27
CA ASN A 430 0.22 -5.93 7.14
C ASN A 430 -0.81 -6.55 8.10
N LYS A 431 -1.42 -7.68 7.71
CA LYS A 431 -2.31 -8.48 8.55
C LYS A 431 -1.57 -9.40 9.53
N GLY A 432 -0.23 -9.46 9.48
CA GLY A 432 0.59 -10.36 10.29
C GLY A 432 0.49 -11.84 9.89
N THR A 433 -0.11 -12.15 8.72
CA THR A 433 -0.15 -13.53 8.21
C THR A 433 1.24 -14.01 7.81
N TYR A 434 2.06 -13.12 7.27
CA TYR A 434 3.44 -13.38 6.90
C TYR A 434 4.37 -12.38 7.57
N ASN A 435 5.53 -12.89 7.99
CA ASN A 435 6.65 -12.07 8.42
C ASN A 435 7.56 -11.84 7.22
N LYS A 436 7.94 -10.58 7.00
CA LYS A 436 8.98 -10.23 6.04
C LYS A 436 10.32 -10.79 6.54
N THR A 437 11.08 -11.43 5.66
CA THR A 437 12.41 -11.98 6.00
C THR A 437 13.53 -11.27 5.28
N LEU A 438 13.35 -10.94 4.01
CA LEU A 438 14.36 -10.24 3.22
C LEU A 438 13.68 -9.23 2.28
N GLU A 439 14.38 -8.15 2.01
CA GLU A 439 13.95 -7.12 1.07
C GLU A 439 15.15 -6.69 0.24
N GLN A 440 15.03 -6.81 -1.08
CA GLN A 440 16.08 -6.50 -2.04
C GLN A 440 15.54 -5.52 -3.07
N ASP A 441 16.41 -4.69 -3.62
CA ASP A 441 16.05 -3.85 -4.77
C ASP A 441 16.47 -4.58 -6.05
N PHE A 442 15.75 -4.35 -7.14
CA PHE A 442 16.13 -4.89 -8.44
C PHE A 442 15.89 -3.89 -9.57
N ARG A 443 16.68 -4.02 -10.63
CA ARG A 443 16.62 -3.20 -11.84
C ARG A 443 16.63 -4.06 -13.08
N PHE A 444 16.01 -3.54 -14.12
CA PHE A 444 15.94 -4.18 -15.44
C PHE A 444 16.78 -3.43 -16.45
N TYR A 445 17.51 -4.18 -17.25
CA TYR A 445 18.34 -3.66 -18.33
C TYR A 445 18.15 -4.52 -19.57
N ASP A 446 18.24 -3.94 -20.75
CA ASP A 446 18.11 -4.67 -21.99
C ASP A 446 19.27 -4.44 -22.95
N THR A 447 19.51 -5.42 -23.83
CA THR A 447 20.48 -5.27 -24.90
C THR A 447 20.16 -6.22 -26.06
N HIS A 448 20.80 -5.95 -27.19
CA HIS A 448 20.87 -6.89 -28.28
C HIS A 448 22.06 -7.83 -28.12
N ASN A 449 21.87 -9.09 -28.49
CA ASN A 449 22.90 -10.11 -28.41
C ASN A 449 24.20 -9.72 -29.15
N GLY A 450 24.09 -9.16 -30.36
CA GLY A 450 25.27 -8.70 -31.11
C GLY A 450 26.05 -7.61 -30.39
N THR A 451 25.36 -6.68 -29.73
CA THR A 451 25.98 -5.64 -28.89
C THR A 451 26.69 -6.25 -27.69
N LEU A 452 26.01 -7.15 -26.96
CA LEU A 452 26.58 -7.84 -25.80
C LEU A 452 27.84 -8.61 -26.18
N GLN A 453 27.81 -9.43 -27.23
CA GLN A 453 28.99 -10.19 -27.67
C GLN A 453 30.17 -9.29 -28.01
N THR A 454 29.91 -8.21 -28.74
CA THR A 454 30.95 -7.25 -29.13
C THR A 454 31.60 -6.61 -27.89
N LYS A 455 30.78 -6.10 -26.97
CA LYS A 455 31.25 -5.45 -25.75
C LYS A 455 31.95 -6.43 -24.80
N TYR A 456 31.37 -7.62 -24.64
CA TYR A 456 31.95 -8.70 -23.85
C TYR A 456 33.36 -9.07 -24.32
N ASN A 457 33.57 -9.26 -25.63
CA ASN A 457 34.88 -9.61 -26.17
C ASN A 457 35.93 -8.50 -25.92
N VAL A 458 35.53 -7.23 -26.04
CA VAL A 458 36.42 -6.10 -25.74
C VAL A 458 36.82 -6.08 -24.26
N ILE A 459 35.87 -6.29 -23.35
CA ILE A 459 36.12 -6.25 -21.91
C ILE A 459 36.96 -7.46 -21.48
N LYS A 460 36.59 -8.66 -21.93
CA LYS A 460 37.30 -9.91 -21.63
C LYS A 460 38.80 -9.82 -21.97
N ASN A 461 39.13 -9.21 -23.11
CA ASN A 461 40.52 -9.07 -23.56
C ASN A 461 41.32 -8.00 -22.78
N LYS A 462 40.65 -7.12 -22.04
CA LYS A 462 41.28 -6.01 -21.30
C LYS A 462 41.51 -6.33 -19.81
N SER A 463 40.91 -7.37 -19.26
CA SER A 463 40.99 -7.72 -17.84
C SER A 463 42.18 -8.65 -17.54
N PRO A 464 43.34 -8.16 -17.05
CA PRO A 464 44.57 -8.95 -17.00
C PRO A 464 44.72 -9.79 -15.71
N SER A 465 43.88 -9.56 -14.69
CA SER A 465 43.93 -10.30 -13.42
C SER A 465 42.53 -10.45 -12.82
N LEU A 466 41.83 -11.51 -13.20
CA LEU A 466 40.51 -11.82 -12.64
C LEU A 466 40.68 -12.32 -11.20
N LYS A 467 40.14 -11.60 -10.23
CA LYS A 467 40.01 -12.02 -8.82
C LYS A 467 38.74 -12.82 -8.57
N ALA A 468 37.79 -12.78 -9.50
CA ALA A 468 36.58 -13.58 -9.48
C ALA A 468 36.85 -15.02 -9.92
N GLU A 469 36.19 -15.99 -9.28
CA GLU A 469 36.26 -17.41 -9.64
C GLU A 469 34.90 -18.10 -9.49
N TYR A 470 34.71 -19.18 -10.26
CA TYR A 470 33.57 -20.08 -10.05
C TYR A 470 33.80 -20.88 -8.78
N ILE A 471 32.72 -21.05 -8.02
CA ILE A 471 32.73 -21.89 -6.82
C ILE A 471 31.93 -23.17 -7.07
N ASP A 472 32.46 -24.30 -6.60
CA ASP A 472 31.74 -25.57 -6.64
C ASP A 472 30.69 -25.68 -5.51
N VAL A 473 29.87 -26.74 -5.57
CA VAL A 473 28.80 -26.99 -4.59
C VAL A 473 29.32 -27.18 -3.16
N ASN A 474 30.51 -27.75 -2.99
CA ASN A 474 31.08 -28.05 -1.68
C ASN A 474 31.59 -26.79 -1.01
N LEU A 475 32.41 -25.99 -1.72
CA LEU A 475 32.94 -24.74 -1.21
C LEU A 475 31.80 -23.73 -1.02
N PHE A 476 30.81 -23.68 -1.92
CA PHE A 476 29.62 -22.82 -1.73
C PHE A 476 28.84 -23.23 -0.49
N GLY A 477 28.69 -24.54 -0.25
CA GLY A 477 28.10 -25.06 0.98
C GLY A 477 28.86 -24.67 2.25
N GLN A 478 30.20 -24.55 2.19
CA GLN A 478 31.02 -24.04 3.30
C GLN A 478 30.79 -22.54 3.52
N VAL A 479 30.72 -21.74 2.45
CA VAL A 479 30.38 -20.31 2.51
C VAL A 479 29.00 -20.11 3.14
N LEU A 480 27.99 -20.88 2.71
CA LEU A 480 26.65 -20.88 3.30
C LEU A 480 26.63 -21.35 4.76
N ALA A 481 27.63 -22.10 5.23
CA ALA A 481 27.69 -22.56 6.62
C ALA A 481 28.50 -21.61 7.53
N SER A 482 29.41 -20.82 6.97
CA SER A 482 30.34 -19.95 7.69
C SER A 482 29.62 -18.78 8.36
N THR A 483 29.76 -18.66 9.68
CA THR A 483 29.23 -17.55 10.48
C THR A 483 29.78 -16.21 10.00
N ASP A 484 31.09 -16.15 9.72
CA ASP A 484 31.76 -14.92 9.28
C ASP A 484 31.23 -14.45 7.92
N HIS A 485 31.08 -15.37 6.96
CA HIS A 485 30.56 -15.02 5.64
C HIS A 485 29.09 -14.62 5.68
N LYS A 486 28.26 -15.30 6.49
CA LYS A 486 26.83 -14.97 6.63
C LYS A 486 26.61 -13.53 7.03
N GLN A 487 27.39 -13.04 8.00
CA GLN A 487 27.28 -11.67 8.49
C GLN A 487 27.43 -10.62 7.38
N TYR A 488 28.26 -10.89 6.38
CA TYR A 488 28.60 -9.91 5.33
C TYR A 488 27.93 -10.20 3.98
N LEU A 489 27.69 -11.46 3.64
CA LEU A 489 27.09 -11.86 2.36
C LEU A 489 25.57 -12.05 2.45
N PHE A 490 25.05 -12.59 3.55
CA PHE A 490 23.65 -13.05 3.63
C PHE A 490 22.91 -12.37 4.77
N PRO A 491 22.47 -11.11 4.57
CA PRO A 491 21.65 -10.44 5.58
C PRO A 491 20.42 -11.32 5.90
N GLU A 492 20.09 -11.40 7.19
CA GLU A 492 18.96 -12.22 7.70
C GLU A 492 19.12 -13.73 7.49
N ASP A 493 20.35 -14.23 7.28
CA ASP A 493 20.66 -15.63 7.01
C ASP A 493 19.91 -16.20 5.80
N GLU A 494 19.55 -15.36 4.82
CA GLU A 494 18.84 -15.77 3.61
C GLU A 494 19.57 -15.37 2.33
N ILE A 495 19.45 -16.24 1.32
CA ILE A 495 19.85 -15.99 -0.06
C ILE A 495 18.63 -16.23 -0.94
N VAL A 496 18.42 -15.37 -1.93
CA VAL A 496 17.30 -15.49 -2.88
C VAL A 496 17.87 -15.80 -4.26
N VAL A 497 17.49 -16.93 -4.82
CA VAL A 497 17.92 -17.35 -6.16
C VAL A 497 16.67 -17.77 -6.93
N GLU A 498 16.47 -17.25 -8.15
CA GLU A 498 15.25 -17.47 -8.94
C GLU A 498 13.94 -17.14 -8.20
N ASN A 499 13.94 -16.11 -7.36
CA ASN A 499 12.81 -15.78 -6.49
C ASN A 499 12.48 -16.89 -5.46
N ILE A 500 13.39 -17.82 -5.20
CA ILE A 500 13.29 -18.80 -4.09
C ILE A 500 14.16 -18.30 -2.94
N PRO A 501 13.57 -18.04 -1.75
CA PRO A 501 14.32 -17.69 -0.55
C PRO A 501 14.81 -18.94 0.18
N TYR A 502 16.11 -19.16 0.15
CA TYR A 502 16.81 -20.22 0.87
C TYR A 502 17.41 -19.67 2.16
N ARG A 503 17.45 -20.48 3.22
CA ARG A 503 18.36 -20.19 4.33
C ARG A 503 19.81 -20.38 3.86
N ALA A 504 20.72 -19.58 4.39
CA ALA A 504 22.15 -19.79 4.25
C ALA A 504 22.57 -21.00 5.10
N ILE A 505 22.37 -22.20 4.54
CA ILE A 505 22.79 -23.48 5.13
C ILE A 505 23.41 -24.36 4.04
N LYS A 506 24.34 -25.22 4.44
CA LYS A 506 25.12 -26.07 3.52
C LYS A 506 24.24 -26.92 2.60
N SER A 507 23.15 -27.49 3.11
CA SER A 507 22.27 -28.40 2.37
C SER A 507 21.48 -27.74 1.25
N ASN A 508 21.37 -26.40 1.23
CA ASN A 508 20.77 -25.68 0.12
C ASN A 508 21.72 -25.46 -1.07
N ALA A 509 23.04 -25.65 -0.90
CA ALA A 509 24.01 -25.48 -1.99
C ALA A 509 23.68 -26.31 -3.25
N PRO A 510 23.36 -27.63 -3.17
CA PRO A 510 22.99 -28.41 -4.35
C PRO A 510 21.62 -28.04 -4.95
N LEU A 511 20.76 -27.34 -4.21
CA LEU A 511 19.48 -26.83 -4.73
C LEU A 511 19.68 -25.52 -5.51
N ILE A 512 20.68 -24.74 -5.12
CA ILE A 512 21.01 -23.45 -5.73
C ILE A 512 21.88 -23.63 -6.96
N ILE A 513 23.00 -24.36 -6.85
CA ILE A 513 23.93 -24.58 -7.97
C ILE A 513 23.37 -25.68 -8.87
N SER A 514 23.08 -25.32 -10.12
CA SER A 514 22.46 -26.22 -11.11
C SER A 514 23.11 -26.07 -12.48
N LYS A 515 22.63 -26.80 -13.49
CA LYS A 515 23.07 -26.62 -14.89
C LYS A 515 22.75 -25.22 -15.45
N ARG A 516 21.76 -24.53 -14.87
CA ARG A 516 21.31 -23.18 -15.29
C ARG A 516 21.71 -22.08 -14.32
N THR A 517 22.17 -22.43 -13.13
CA THR A 517 22.63 -21.47 -12.12
C THR A 517 24.14 -21.51 -11.98
N THR A 518 24.76 -20.35 -11.86
CA THR A 518 26.18 -20.25 -11.49
C THR A 518 26.37 -19.35 -10.31
N VAL A 519 27.41 -19.65 -9.52
CA VAL A 519 27.87 -18.82 -8.42
C VAL A 519 29.31 -18.44 -8.70
N VAL A 520 29.60 -17.15 -8.53
CA VAL A 520 30.93 -16.56 -8.71
C VAL A 520 31.26 -15.79 -7.44
N VAL A 521 32.50 -15.89 -7.00
CA VAL A 521 32.99 -15.30 -5.76
C VAL A 521 34.29 -14.52 -6.01
N SER A 522 34.53 -13.48 -5.22
CA SER A 522 35.85 -12.85 -5.09
C SER A 522 36.11 -12.49 -3.62
N ASP A 523 37.40 -12.40 -3.26
CA ASP A 523 37.86 -12.00 -1.92
C ASP A 523 37.31 -12.86 -0.75
N LEU A 524 37.02 -14.15 -0.96
CA LEU A 524 36.48 -15.04 0.10
C LEU A 524 37.37 -15.15 1.35
N ASN A 525 38.68 -14.97 1.22
CA ASN A 525 39.59 -14.97 2.37
C ASN A 525 39.36 -13.75 3.31
N CYS A 526 38.57 -12.76 2.88
CA CYS A 526 38.22 -11.59 3.67
C CYS A 526 36.70 -11.37 3.65
N PRO A 527 35.94 -11.95 4.60
CA PRO A 527 34.47 -11.90 4.60
C PRO A 527 33.88 -10.49 4.42
N LYS A 528 34.52 -9.46 4.98
CA LYS A 528 34.11 -8.05 4.85
C LYS A 528 34.21 -7.50 3.43
N ARG A 529 35.16 -8.00 2.63
CA ARG A 529 35.40 -7.61 1.23
C ARG A 529 34.86 -8.62 0.24
N ALA A 530 34.40 -9.78 0.73
CA ALA A 530 33.87 -10.83 -0.11
C ALA A 530 32.68 -10.33 -0.92
N LEU A 531 32.68 -10.72 -2.18
CA LEU A 531 31.60 -10.48 -3.12
C LEU A 531 31.15 -11.85 -3.65
N LEU A 532 29.85 -12.09 -3.63
CA LEU A 532 29.25 -13.29 -4.17
C LEU A 532 28.14 -12.89 -5.14
N SER A 533 28.14 -13.48 -6.33
CA SER A 533 27.05 -13.31 -7.27
C SER A 533 26.50 -14.64 -7.73
N VAL A 534 25.20 -14.66 -7.96
CA VAL A 534 24.47 -15.81 -8.47
C VAL A 534 23.74 -15.39 -9.73
N SER A 535 23.92 -16.13 -10.82
CA SER A 535 23.15 -15.91 -12.04
C SER A 535 22.36 -17.13 -12.44
N ASN A 536 21.22 -16.90 -13.09
CA ASN A 536 20.44 -17.90 -13.80
C ASN A 536 19.82 -17.25 -15.05
N PHE A 537 19.31 -18.08 -15.95
CA PHE A 537 18.67 -17.60 -17.16
C PHE A 537 17.64 -18.59 -17.68
N HIS A 538 16.72 -18.06 -18.48
CA HIS A 538 15.67 -18.81 -19.14
C HIS A 538 15.26 -18.13 -20.45
N GLN A 539 14.80 -18.94 -21.40
CA GLN A 539 14.16 -18.40 -22.59
C GLN A 539 12.74 -17.94 -22.23
N ALA A 540 12.39 -16.72 -22.63
CA ALA A 540 11.04 -16.19 -22.52
C ALA A 540 10.54 -15.75 -23.91
N PRO A 541 9.22 -15.57 -24.10
CA PRO A 541 8.65 -15.04 -25.34
C PRO A 541 9.29 -13.74 -25.83
N ILE A 542 9.64 -12.83 -24.91
CA ILE A 542 10.27 -11.54 -25.27
C ILE A 542 11.76 -11.63 -25.57
N GLY A 543 12.38 -12.78 -25.31
CA GLY A 543 13.82 -12.96 -25.44
C GLY A 543 14.42 -13.73 -24.27
N MET A 544 15.74 -13.71 -24.17
CA MET A 544 16.47 -14.43 -23.15
C MET A 544 16.50 -13.58 -21.89
N PHE A 545 16.07 -14.15 -20.78
CA PHE A 545 16.05 -13.47 -19.50
C PHE A 545 17.21 -13.95 -18.65
N PHE A 546 17.96 -13.02 -18.06
CA PHE A 546 19.11 -13.29 -17.22
C PHE A 546 18.89 -12.63 -15.85
N ASN A 547 18.82 -13.42 -14.79
CA ASN A 547 18.82 -12.90 -13.43
C ASN A 547 20.26 -12.86 -12.91
N PHE A 548 20.61 -11.77 -12.23
CA PHE A 548 21.90 -11.57 -11.62
C PHE A 548 21.74 -11.03 -10.21
N ASN A 549 21.98 -11.86 -9.22
CA ASN A 549 21.88 -11.52 -7.81
C ASN A 549 23.27 -11.29 -7.24
N VAL A 550 23.43 -10.21 -6.47
CA VAL A 550 24.71 -9.84 -5.87
C VAL A 550 24.56 -9.69 -4.36
N TYR A 551 25.56 -10.21 -3.65
CA TYR A 551 25.65 -10.32 -2.20
C TYR A 551 27.03 -9.86 -1.73
N GLY A 552 27.09 -9.08 -0.66
CA GLY A 552 28.35 -8.55 -0.11
C GLY A 552 28.65 -7.11 -0.53
N CYS A 553 29.93 -6.74 -0.42
CA CYS A 553 30.40 -5.39 -0.71
C CYS A 553 30.60 -5.23 -2.22
N LEU A 554 29.73 -4.47 -2.91
CA LEU A 554 29.99 -4.14 -4.31
C LEU A 554 31.29 -3.34 -4.41
N SER A 555 32.24 -3.93 -5.12
CA SER A 555 33.51 -3.34 -5.48
C SER A 555 33.63 -3.27 -7.00
N GLU A 556 34.74 -2.74 -7.49
CA GLU A 556 35.10 -2.72 -8.91
C GLU A 556 35.13 -4.14 -9.53
N ASN A 557 35.27 -5.19 -8.71
CA ASN A 557 35.29 -6.59 -9.16
C ASN A 557 33.95 -7.05 -9.76
N ILE A 558 32.84 -6.30 -9.62
CA ILE A 558 31.54 -6.72 -10.17
C ILE A 558 31.56 -6.93 -11.69
N LYS A 559 32.43 -6.20 -12.40
CA LYS A 559 32.66 -6.37 -13.84
C LYS A 559 33.16 -7.78 -14.14
N GLU A 560 34.10 -8.26 -13.33
CA GLU A 560 34.66 -9.60 -13.47
C GLU A 560 33.57 -10.66 -13.24
N HIS A 561 32.75 -10.49 -12.20
CA HIS A 561 31.63 -11.39 -11.94
C HIS A 561 30.68 -11.49 -13.15
N LEU A 562 30.30 -10.35 -13.75
CA LEU A 562 29.48 -10.33 -14.96
C LEU A 562 30.17 -11.05 -16.13
N ILE A 563 31.48 -10.82 -16.35
CA ILE A 563 32.25 -11.50 -17.41
C ILE A 563 32.20 -13.02 -17.20
N PHE A 564 32.39 -13.51 -15.97
CA PHE A 564 32.30 -14.94 -15.69
C PHE A 564 30.91 -15.48 -16.04
N HIS A 565 29.85 -14.88 -15.50
CA HIS A 565 28.51 -15.39 -15.79
C HIS A 565 28.13 -15.29 -17.27
N PHE A 566 28.54 -14.23 -17.97
CA PHE A 566 28.33 -14.11 -19.41
C PHE A 566 29.18 -15.10 -20.21
N ALA A 567 30.38 -15.47 -19.76
CA ALA A 567 31.19 -16.49 -20.43
C ALA A 567 30.42 -17.81 -20.58
N LYS A 568 29.73 -18.25 -19.52
CA LYS A 568 28.92 -19.48 -19.55
C LYS A 568 27.62 -19.31 -20.34
N PHE A 569 27.05 -18.11 -20.30
CA PHE A 569 25.79 -17.79 -20.97
C PHE A 569 25.94 -17.66 -22.50
N LEU A 570 26.97 -16.96 -22.97
CA LEU A 570 27.22 -16.69 -24.39
C LEU A 570 27.61 -17.94 -25.20
N CYS A 571 27.95 -19.06 -24.55
CA CYS A 571 28.19 -20.34 -25.21
C CYS A 571 26.91 -21.03 -25.75
N ARG A 572 25.74 -20.41 -25.65
CA ARG A 572 24.45 -21.00 -26.01
C ARG A 572 23.82 -20.30 -27.22
N PRO A 573 22.91 -20.97 -27.94
CA PRO A 573 22.04 -20.28 -28.90
C PRO A 573 21.25 -19.19 -28.19
N MET A 574 21.38 -17.95 -28.66
CA MET A 574 20.79 -16.79 -28.00
C MET A 574 19.72 -16.15 -28.89
N SER A 575 18.64 -15.72 -28.26
CA SER A 575 17.69 -14.79 -28.88
C SER A 575 18.39 -13.47 -29.22
N GLN A 576 17.80 -12.72 -30.15
CA GLN A 576 18.31 -11.41 -30.54
C GLN A 576 18.28 -10.39 -29.39
N TYR A 577 17.35 -10.55 -28.44
CA TYR A 577 17.12 -9.64 -27.33
C TYR A 577 17.38 -10.32 -25.99
N ILE A 578 18.02 -9.60 -25.07
CA ILE A 578 18.40 -10.09 -23.74
C ILE A 578 17.89 -9.09 -22.70
N LEU A 579 17.14 -9.59 -21.72
CA LEU A 579 16.68 -8.84 -20.56
C LEU A 579 17.45 -9.28 -19.33
N LEU A 580 18.18 -8.37 -18.71
CA LEU A 580 18.93 -8.56 -17.48
C LEU A 580 18.14 -8.00 -16.30
N ARG A 581 17.91 -8.82 -15.27
CA ARG A 581 17.42 -8.40 -13.96
C ARG A 581 18.55 -8.44 -12.95
N GLY A 582 19.10 -7.27 -12.62
CA GLY A 582 20.08 -7.11 -11.55
C GLY A 582 19.37 -6.99 -10.20
N ILE A 583 19.75 -7.80 -9.22
CA ILE A 583 19.20 -7.82 -7.86
C ILE A 583 20.34 -7.58 -6.89
N SER A 584 20.16 -6.63 -5.98
CA SER A 584 21.16 -6.30 -4.99
C SER A 584 20.58 -6.31 -3.58
N SER A 585 21.37 -6.79 -2.61
CA SER A 585 21.07 -6.59 -1.20
C SER A 585 21.03 -5.11 -0.83
N LYS A 586 20.31 -4.77 0.24
CA LYS A 586 20.20 -3.41 0.76
C LYS A 586 21.58 -2.88 1.20
N GLY A 587 21.87 -1.62 0.90
CA GLY A 587 23.14 -0.95 1.26
C GLY A 587 24.20 -0.97 0.17
N THR A 588 23.91 -1.61 -0.95
CA THR A 588 24.81 -1.72 -2.08
C THR A 588 24.65 -0.54 -3.06
N SER A 589 25.76 0.06 -3.49
CA SER A 589 25.73 1.16 -4.48
C SER A 589 25.41 0.63 -5.88
N TRP A 590 24.23 0.98 -6.39
CA TRP A 590 23.83 0.66 -7.75
C TRP A 590 24.77 1.21 -8.82
N THR A 591 25.53 2.28 -8.52
CA THR A 591 26.44 2.93 -9.47
C THR A 591 27.45 1.97 -10.08
N PHE A 592 28.04 1.07 -9.28
CA PHE A 592 29.00 0.09 -9.79
C PHE A 592 28.34 -0.94 -10.71
N LEU A 593 27.15 -1.42 -10.33
CA LEU A 593 26.42 -2.39 -11.13
C LEU A 593 25.90 -1.76 -12.43
N ASP A 594 25.32 -0.56 -12.36
CA ASP A 594 24.87 0.20 -13.54
C ASP A 594 26.03 0.40 -14.52
N SER A 595 27.15 0.95 -14.03
CA SER A 595 28.33 1.19 -14.87
C SER A 595 28.87 -0.10 -15.51
N ALA A 596 28.96 -1.19 -14.74
CA ALA A 596 29.44 -2.47 -15.26
C ALA A 596 28.52 -3.08 -16.32
N VAL A 597 27.21 -2.95 -16.12
CA VAL A 597 26.17 -3.46 -17.05
C VAL A 597 26.10 -2.59 -18.31
N GLU A 598 26.19 -1.27 -18.18
CA GLU A 598 26.21 -0.33 -19.31
C GLU A 598 27.44 -0.49 -20.20
N GLU A 599 28.61 -0.78 -19.61
CA GLU A 599 29.83 -1.11 -20.37
C GLU A 599 29.67 -2.36 -21.24
N LEU A 600 28.86 -3.32 -20.78
CA LEU A 600 28.47 -4.51 -21.54
C LEU A 600 27.40 -4.22 -22.61
N GLY A 601 27.03 -2.95 -22.79
CA GLY A 601 26.09 -2.50 -23.81
C GLY A 601 24.62 -2.67 -23.45
N PHE A 602 24.32 -2.89 -22.18
CA PHE A 602 22.95 -2.85 -21.70
C PHE A 602 22.48 -1.43 -21.47
N LYS A 603 21.18 -1.19 -21.70
CA LYS A 603 20.52 0.07 -21.36
C LYS A 603 19.56 -0.19 -20.22
N ARG A 604 19.49 0.74 -19.27
CA ARG A 604 18.51 0.66 -18.20
C ARG A 604 17.11 0.87 -18.77
N THR A 605 16.19 -0.03 -18.43
CA THR A 605 14.79 0.09 -18.83
C THR A 605 14.00 0.87 -17.77
N GLU A 606 12.93 1.55 -18.19
CA GLU A 606 12.00 2.24 -17.30
C GLU A 606 11.05 1.29 -16.55
N PHE A 607 11.23 -0.03 -16.66
CA PHE A 607 10.47 -0.98 -15.85
C PHE A 607 10.84 -0.80 -14.38
N TYR A 608 10.05 0.00 -13.66
CA TYR A 608 10.19 0.24 -12.22
C TYR A 608 9.89 -1.04 -11.43
N GLY A 609 10.91 -1.87 -11.27
CA GLY A 609 10.94 -2.89 -10.24
C GLY A 609 10.97 -2.24 -8.86
N THR A 610 9.92 -2.40 -8.07
CA THR A 610 9.80 -1.72 -6.76
C THR A 610 10.51 -2.46 -5.62
N GLY A 611 11.34 -3.46 -5.94
CA GLY A 611 12.01 -4.33 -4.98
C GLY A 611 11.32 -5.68 -4.83
N LEU A 612 12.08 -6.67 -4.42
CA LEU A 612 11.66 -8.03 -4.13
C LEU A 612 11.54 -8.18 -2.61
N VAL A 613 10.41 -8.70 -2.14
CA VAL A 613 10.18 -9.01 -0.74
C VAL A 613 10.07 -10.52 -0.59
N SER A 614 10.90 -11.10 0.27
CA SER A 614 10.77 -12.45 0.77
C SER A 614 9.96 -12.45 2.05
N VAL A 615 9.07 -13.42 2.18
CA VAL A 615 8.27 -13.59 3.39
C VAL A 615 8.23 -15.05 3.82
N ARG A 616 7.95 -15.25 5.11
CA ARG A 616 7.63 -16.56 5.67
C ARG A 616 6.47 -16.48 6.63
N ARG A 617 5.67 -17.54 6.69
CA ARG A 617 4.73 -17.80 7.79
C ARG A 617 5.05 -19.14 8.40
N ARG A 618 4.85 -19.26 9.72
CA ARG A 618 4.94 -20.55 10.39
C ARG A 618 3.73 -21.38 10.00
N ILE A 619 3.95 -22.63 9.63
CA ILE A 619 2.87 -23.60 9.47
C ILE A 619 2.62 -24.15 10.87
N LEU A 620 1.42 -23.88 11.40
CA LEU A 620 0.96 -24.46 12.65
C LEU A 620 0.38 -25.83 12.32
N SER A 621 1.22 -26.77 11.89
CA SER A 621 0.80 -28.16 11.71
C SER A 621 0.60 -28.76 13.11
N LYS A 622 -0.67 -28.94 13.49
CA LYS A 622 -1.15 -29.75 14.63
C LYS A 622 -0.34 -29.64 15.94
N LEU A 623 -0.36 -28.46 16.57
CA LEU A 623 -0.52 -28.43 18.02
C LEU A 623 -2.01 -28.26 18.31
#